data_AF-A0A1L5L191-F1
#
_entry.id   AF-A0A1L5L191-F1
#
_cell.length_a   1.000
_cell.length_b   1.000
_cell.length_c   1.000
_cell.angle_alpha   90.00
_cell.angle_beta   90.00
_cell.angle_gamma   90.00
#
_symmetry.space_group_name_H-M   'P 1'
#
loop_
_entity.id
_entity.type
_entity.pdbx_description
1 polymer ?
#
loop_
_entity_poly.entity_id
_entity_poly.type
_entity_poly.pdbx_seq_one_letter_code
_entity_poly.pdbx_strand_id
1 'polypeptide(L)' 'MTLDSRVAASGDLFVAVQGHQADGRRYIPQAIAQGVAAIIAEAKDEATDGEIREMHGVPVIYL' A
#
# COMPACT_ATOMS: atom_id res chain seq x y z
N MET A 1 -5.07 10.19 3.39
CA MET A 1 -3.70 9.64 3.24
C MET A 1 -3.21 9.16 4.60
N THR A 2 -2.77 7.90 4.72
CA THR A 2 -2.32 7.29 5.99
C THR A 2 -1.26 6.21 5.77
N LEU A 3 -0.40 5.99 6.78
CA LEU A 3 0.53 4.86 6.86
C LEU A 3 -0.02 3.71 7.72
N ASP A 4 -1.16 3.92 8.38
CA ASP A 4 -1.76 2.95 9.28
C ASP A 4 -3.01 2.33 8.63
N SER A 5 -2.91 1.06 8.26
CA SER A 5 -4.00 0.28 7.66
C SER A 5 -5.19 0.11 8.60
N ARG A 6 -5.06 0.40 9.90
CA ARG A 6 -6.18 0.29 10.86
C ARG A 6 -7.17 1.44 10.72
N VAL A 7 -6.73 2.58 10.18
CA VAL A 7 -7.55 3.80 10.02
C VAL A 7 -7.78 4.18 8.56
N ALA A 8 -7.23 3.42 7.61
CA ALA A 8 -7.46 3.66 6.19
C ALA A 8 -8.95 3.46 5.86
N ALA A 9 -9.49 4.38 5.07
CA ALA A 9 -10.89 4.38 4.70
C ALA A 9 -11.08 4.40 3.18
N SER A 10 -12.33 4.25 2.76
CA SER A 10 -12.69 4.33 1.35
C SER A 10 -12.22 5.65 0.73
N GLY A 11 -11.50 5.58 -0.39
CA GLY A 11 -10.98 6.76 -1.07
C GLY A 11 -9.63 7.27 -0.56
N ASP A 12 -9.09 6.71 0.53
CA ASP A 12 -7.77 7.11 1.01
C ASP A 12 -6.63 6.64 0.11
N LEU A 13 -5.48 7.31 0.25
CA LEU A 13 -4.18 6.79 -0.15
C LEU A 13 -3.54 6.09 1.06
N PHE A 14 -3.23 4.81 0.92
CA PHE A 14 -2.46 4.05 1.91
C PHE A 14 -0.98 3.97 1.50
N VAL A 15 -0.07 4.17 2.46
CA VAL A 15 1.37 4.14 2.23
C VAL A 15 2.01 3.02 3.05
N ALA A 16 2.49 2.00 2.35
CA ALA A 16 2.99 0.75 2.89
C ALA A 16 4.53 0.69 2.84
N VAL A 17 5.17 1.14 3.91
CA VAL A 17 6.65 1.17 4.04
C VAL A 17 7.18 0.05 4.94
N GLN A 18 8.42 -0.36 4.72
CA GLN A 18 9.17 -1.23 5.62
C GLN A 18 9.57 -0.43 6.87
N GLY A 19 8.83 -0.62 7.96
CA GLY A 19 9.17 -0.08 9.27
C GLY A 19 10.24 -0.93 9.97
N HIS A 20 10.76 -0.40 11.08
CA HIS A 20 11.75 -1.09 11.93
C HIS A 20 11.20 -2.36 12.58
N GLN A 21 9.91 -2.36 12.94
CA GLN A 21 9.26 -3.45 13.67
C GLN A 21 8.33 -4.30 12.79
N ALA A 22 7.80 -3.71 11.70
CA ALA A 22 6.84 -4.36 10.85
C ALA A 22 6.97 -3.86 9.41
N ASP A 23 6.68 -4.76 8.47
CA ASP A 23 6.57 -4.45 7.05
C ASP A 23 5.13 -4.03 6.71
N GLY A 24 4.93 -2.77 6.34
CA GLY A 24 3.63 -2.21 5.98
C GLY A 24 2.99 -2.87 4.76
N ARG A 25 3.80 -3.45 3.86
CA ARG A 25 3.35 -4.11 2.62
C ARG A 25 2.49 -5.32 2.90
N ARG A 26 2.69 -5.96 4.06
CA ARG A 26 1.85 -7.08 4.54
C ARG A 26 0.40 -6.69 4.77
N TYR A 27 0.10 -5.41 4.96
CA TYR A 27 -1.24 -4.90 5.21
C TYR A 27 -1.93 -4.33 3.95
N ILE A 28 -1.30 -4.45 2.78
CA ILE A 28 -1.92 -4.06 1.50
C ILE A 28 -3.28 -4.74 1.28
N PRO A 29 -3.46 -6.06 1.49
CA PRO A 29 -4.77 -6.70 1.34
C PRO A 29 -5.85 -6.13 2.26
N GLN A 30 -5.47 -5.73 3.49
CA GLN A 30 -6.39 -5.11 4.44
C GLN A 30 -6.83 -3.72 3.97
N ALA A 31 -5.90 -2.89 3.50
CA ALA A 31 -6.21 -1.56 2.98
C ALA A 31 -7.12 -1.63 1.73
N ILE A 32 -6.85 -2.56 0.82
CA ILE A 32 -7.71 -2.83 -0.34
C ILE A 32 -9.13 -3.19 0.12
N ALA A 33 -9.27 -4.09 1.11
CA ALA A 33 -10.58 -4.48 1.64
C ALA A 33 -11.34 -3.31 2.31
N GLN A 34 -10.64 -2.27 2.78
CA GLN A 34 -11.23 -1.04 3.32
C GLN A 34 -11.61 -0.01 2.24
N GLY A 35 -11.30 -0.28 0.97
CA GLY A 35 -11.71 0.55 -0.16
C GLY A 35 -10.79 1.74 -0.47
N VAL A 36 -9.50 1.66 -0.09
CA VAL A 36 -8.54 2.72 -0.46
C VAL A 36 -8.51 2.94 -1.96
N ALA A 37 -8.33 4.18 -2.39
CA ALA A 37 -8.30 4.54 -3.80
C ALA A 37 -6.98 4.12 -4.47
N ALA A 38 -5.88 4.13 -3.72
CA ALA A 38 -4.54 3.80 -4.22
C ALA A 38 -3.61 3.41 -3.09
N ILE A 39 -2.50 2.77 -3.44
CA ILE A 39 -1.44 2.38 -2.51
C ILE A 39 -0.09 2.83 -3.06
N ILE A 40 0.76 3.39 -2.20
CA ILE A 40 2.20 3.50 -2.44
C ILE A 40 2.89 2.46 -1.56
N ALA A 41 3.77 1.64 -2.13
CA ALA A 41 4.50 0.59 -1.42
C ALA A 41 6.01 0.75 -1.60
N GLU A 42 6.79 0.32 -0.62
CA GLU A 42 8.25 0.30 -0.76
C GLU A 42 8.69 -0.81 -1.75
N ALA A 43 9.44 -0.41 -2.78
CA ALA A 43 9.90 -1.25 -3.88
C ALA A 43 10.96 -2.25 -3.45
N LYS A 44 11.76 -1.92 -2.44
CA LYS A 44 12.92 -2.71 -2.01
C LYS A 44 12.58 -4.19 -1.82
N ASP A 45 13.31 -5.06 -2.51
CA ASP A 45 13.14 -6.53 -2.48
C ASP A 45 11.82 -7.07 -3.08
N GLU A 46 10.94 -6.23 -3.64
CA GLU A 46 9.60 -6.62 -4.13
C GLU A 46 9.31 -6.20 -5.59
N ALA A 47 9.80 -5.02 -6.01
CA ALA A 47 9.51 -4.42 -7.31
C ALA A 47 10.62 -3.46 -7.76
N THR A 48 10.53 -2.98 -8.99
CA THR A 48 11.36 -1.88 -9.49
C THR A 48 10.78 -0.51 -9.08
N ASP A 49 11.63 0.50 -8.92
CA ASP A 49 11.19 1.88 -8.64
C ASP A 49 10.30 2.40 -9.77
N GLY A 50 9.14 2.95 -9.40
CA GLY A 50 8.11 3.43 -10.31
C GLY A 50 7.23 2.33 -10.92
N GLU A 51 7.39 1.06 -10.53
CA GLU A 51 6.55 -0.03 -11.01
C GLU A 51 5.10 0.17 -10.53
N ILE A 52 4.14 0.01 -11.43
CA ILE A 52 2.72 0.09 -11.13
C ILE A 52 2.11 -1.29 -11.33
N ARG A 53 1.49 -1.83 -10.27
CA ARG A 53 0.67 -3.03 -10.33
C ARG A 53 -0.78 -2.69 -9.99
N GLU A 54 -1.71 -3.52 -10.41
CA GLU A 54 -3.12 -3.40 -10.02
C GLU A 54 -3.52 -4.63 -9.18
N MET A 55 -4.13 -4.38 -8.03
CA MET A 55 -4.60 -5.43 -7.12
C MET A 55 -6.08 -5.17 -6.81
N HIS A 56 -6.97 -6.05 -7.29
CA HIS A 56 -8.43 -5.90 -7.14
C HIS A 56 -8.99 -4.53 -7.58
N GLY A 57 -8.46 -3.96 -8.67
CA GLY A 57 -8.87 -2.63 -9.14
C GLY A 57 -8.20 -1.46 -8.43
N VAL A 58 -7.36 -1.71 -7.43
CA VAL A 58 -6.61 -0.67 -6.71
C VAL A 58 -5.18 -0.59 -7.27
N PRO A 59 -4.72 0.57 -7.76
CA PRO A 59 -3.34 0.75 -8.19
C PRO A 59 -2.39 0.73 -7.00
N VAL A 60 -1.29 -0.01 -7.14
CA VAL A 60 -0.18 -0.10 -6.20
C VAL A 60 1.08 0.38 -6.91
N ILE A 61 1.60 1.54 -6.49
CA ILE A 61 2.82 2.14 -7.03
C ILE A 61 3.98 1.83 -6.09
N TYR A 62 5.05 1.23 -6.62
CA TYR A 62 6.25 0.90 -5.86
C TYR A 62 7.31 2.01 -5.98
N LEU A 63 7.83 2.48 -4.85
CA LEU A 63 8.88 3.51 -4.72
C LEU A 63 10.06 3.03 -3.88
#